data_AF-A0A381ZXK3-F1
#
_entry.id   AF-A0A381ZXK3-F1
#
_cell.length_a   1.000
_cell.length_b   1.000
_cell.length_c   1.000
_cell.angle_alpha   90.00
_cell.angle_beta   90.00
_cell.angle_gamma   90.00
#
_symmetry.space_group_name_H-M   'P 1'
#
loop_
_entity.id
_entity.type
_entity.pdbx_description
1 polymer ?
#
loop_
_entity_poly.entity_id
_entity_poly.type
_entity_poly.pdbx_seq_one_letter_code
_entity_poly.pdbx_strand_id
1 'polypeptide(L)'
;MRKTSILFVLLFNGLFGQHYQVDFLPDEFKKRWAGVFNQIGDDAVAVVQGFPLSNGFIMPRQTNAFYYLSGIETPHSYILLDGRNKKVTLYMPPKNERLERSEGRILNAEDIKLIKQLVGVDAVLSTDSMHENFPPDIKRSTAIYTMFTPAEGQG
;
A
#
# COMPACT_ATOMS: atom_id res chain seq x y z
N MET A 1 45.16 34.09 -23.67
CA MET A 1 44.86 32.69 -23.30
C MET A 1 43.88 32.67 -22.15
N ARG A 2 42.60 32.31 -22.38
CA ARG A 2 41.67 32.01 -21.30
C ARG A 2 40.59 31.07 -21.85
N LYS A 3 40.81 29.77 -21.69
CA LYS A 3 39.86 28.73 -22.07
C LYS A 3 38.82 28.64 -20.96
N THR A 4 37.65 29.20 -21.16
CA THR A 4 36.47 28.95 -20.30
C THR A 4 35.84 27.65 -20.74
N SER A 5 36.15 26.56 -20.03
CA SER A 5 35.41 25.30 -20.17
C SER A 5 34.08 25.41 -19.46
N ILE A 6 32.99 25.31 -20.22
CA ILE A 6 31.63 25.16 -19.69
C ILE A 6 31.42 23.67 -19.43
N LEU A 7 31.25 23.31 -18.16
CA LEU A 7 30.95 21.94 -17.74
C LEU A 7 29.42 21.74 -17.83
N PHE A 8 28.97 21.01 -18.84
CA PHE A 8 27.58 20.56 -18.92
C PHE A 8 27.42 19.33 -18.03
N VAL A 9 26.81 19.51 -16.85
CA VAL A 9 26.36 18.38 -16.02
C VAL A 9 25.02 17.93 -16.56
N LEU A 10 25.04 16.91 -17.42
CA LEU A 10 23.85 16.14 -17.79
C LEU A 10 23.46 15.29 -16.58
N LEU A 11 22.50 15.78 -15.78
CA LEU A 11 21.74 14.94 -14.86
C LEU A 11 20.87 14.00 -15.70
N PHE A 12 21.43 12.85 -16.06
CA PHE A 12 20.67 11.71 -16.55
C PHE A 12 19.77 11.21 -15.40
N ASN A 13 18.54 11.73 -15.31
CA ASN A 13 17.46 11.04 -14.61
C ASN A 13 16.99 9.86 -15.47
N GLY A 14 17.90 8.91 -15.73
CA GLY A 14 17.52 7.62 -16.28
C GLY A 14 16.85 6.81 -15.17
N LEU A 15 15.62 6.34 -15.42
CA LEU A 15 14.84 5.36 -14.61
C LEU A 15 13.81 5.89 -13.59
N PHE A 16 13.02 6.92 -13.91
CA PHE A 16 11.75 7.16 -13.19
C PHE A 16 10.56 7.15 -14.15
N GLY A 17 10.39 6.03 -14.86
CA GLY A 17 9.21 5.78 -15.69
C GLY A 17 7.97 5.30 -14.90
N GLN A 18 7.99 5.41 -13.58
CA GLN A 18 6.91 4.92 -12.73
C GLN A 18 6.26 6.08 -11.99
N HIS A 19 5.06 6.45 -12.45
CA HIS A 19 4.19 7.30 -11.68
C HIS A 19 3.54 6.44 -10.60
N TYR A 20 4.13 6.51 -9.40
CA TYR A 20 3.37 6.20 -8.21
C TYR A 20 2.60 7.44 -7.80
N GLN A 21 1.45 7.19 -7.20
CA GLN A 21 0.63 8.19 -6.55
C GLN A 21 1.48 9.20 -5.74
N VAL A 22 1.26 10.50 -5.98
CA VAL A 22 1.80 11.63 -5.19
C VAL A 22 0.72 12.57 -4.64
N ASP A 23 -0.57 12.28 -4.81
CA ASP A 23 -1.66 13.13 -4.32
C ASP A 23 -1.70 13.23 -2.78
N PHE A 24 -1.17 12.24 -2.05
CA PHE A 24 -1.15 12.25 -0.58
C PHE A 24 0.25 11.99 -0.02
N LEU A 25 0.64 12.83 0.95
CA LEU A 25 1.85 12.63 1.73
C LEU A 25 1.63 11.57 2.82
N PRO A 26 2.70 10.85 3.26
CA PRO A 26 2.62 9.86 4.34
C PRO A 26 1.92 10.37 5.62
N ASP A 27 2.15 11.63 5.99
CA ASP A 27 1.56 12.21 7.19
C ASP A 27 0.05 12.44 7.09
N GLU A 28 -0.51 12.51 5.88
CA GLU A 28 -1.96 12.50 5.71
C GLU A 28 -2.56 11.14 6.03
N PHE A 29 -1.94 10.04 5.58
CA PHE A 29 -2.40 8.70 5.92
C PHE A 29 -2.36 8.47 7.42
N LYS A 30 -1.28 8.88 8.11
CA LYS A 30 -1.21 8.81 9.58
C LYS A 30 -2.35 9.53 10.29
N LYS A 31 -2.75 10.72 9.81
CA LYS A 31 -3.91 11.44 10.35
C LYS A 31 -5.21 10.66 10.12
N ARG A 32 -5.38 10.04 8.96
CA ARG A 32 -6.55 9.18 8.64
C ARG A 32 -6.59 7.95 9.54
N TRP A 33 -5.45 7.28 9.72
CA TRP A 33 -5.32 6.11 10.62
C TRP A 33 -5.63 6.48 12.07
N ALA A 34 -5.19 7.64 12.56
CA ALA A 34 -5.54 8.14 13.89
C ALA A 34 -7.07 8.26 14.06
N GLY A 35 -7.77 8.72 13.03
CA GLY A 35 -9.23 8.73 12.99
C GLY A 35 -9.83 7.33 13.13
N VAL A 36 -9.31 6.35 12.39
CA VAL A 36 -9.76 4.95 12.48
C VAL A 36 -9.49 4.37 13.87
N PHE A 37 -8.28 4.57 14.42
CA PHE A 37 -7.91 4.10 15.75
C PHE A 37 -8.80 4.66 16.86
N ASN A 38 -9.23 5.92 16.74
CA ASN A 38 -10.16 6.52 17.69
C ASN A 38 -11.55 5.87 17.65
N GLN A 39 -11.96 5.33 16.51
CA GLN A 39 -13.28 4.70 16.33
C GLN A 39 -13.28 3.23 16.74
N ILE A 40 -12.23 2.47 16.39
CA ILE A 40 -12.19 1.02 16.68
C ILE A 40 -11.78 0.71 18.12
N GLY A 41 -11.10 1.65 18.80
CA GLY A 41 -10.62 1.50 20.17
C GLY A 41 -9.29 0.73 20.28
N ASP A 42 -8.98 0.30 21.51
CA ASP A 42 -7.68 -0.28 21.87
C ASP A 42 -7.68 -1.82 21.93
N ASP A 43 -8.82 -2.50 21.82
CA ASP A 43 -8.91 -3.97 21.72
C ASP A 43 -9.60 -4.40 20.42
N ALA A 44 -9.13 -3.82 19.30
CA ALA A 44 -9.67 -4.09 17.99
C ALA A 44 -8.59 -4.00 16.90
N VAL A 45 -8.89 -4.63 15.77
CA VAL A 45 -8.15 -4.46 14.52
C VAL A 45 -9.12 -4.13 13.39
N ALA A 46 -8.67 -3.36 12.40
CA ALA A 46 -9.40 -3.13 11.16
C ALA A 46 -8.60 -3.70 9.98
N VAL A 47 -9.27 -4.51 9.15
CA VAL A 47 -8.73 -5.06 7.91
C VAL A 47 -9.49 -4.42 6.76
N VAL A 48 -8.76 -3.73 5.87
CA VAL A 48 -9.34 -3.16 4.65
C VAL A 48 -8.69 -3.83 3.45
N GLN A 49 -9.53 -4.46 2.63
CA GLN A 49 -9.13 -5.17 1.42
C GLN A 49 -9.08 -4.21 0.22
N GLY A 50 -7.98 -4.28 -0.53
CA GLY A 50 -7.87 -3.64 -1.84
C GLY A 50 -8.55 -4.43 -2.94
N PHE A 51 -8.61 -3.84 -4.12
CA PHE A 51 -9.25 -4.40 -5.30
C PHE A 51 -8.62 -5.76 -5.69
N PRO A 52 -9.41 -6.79 -6.05
CA PRO A 52 -8.88 -8.05 -6.55
C PRO A 52 -8.18 -7.85 -7.91
N LEU A 53 -7.32 -8.78 -8.34
CA LEU A 53 -6.83 -8.73 -9.72
C LEU A 53 -7.99 -9.02 -10.69
N SER A 54 -8.37 -8.02 -11.48
CA SER A 54 -9.36 -8.17 -12.55
C SER A 54 -8.78 -9.00 -13.71
N ASN A 55 -9.61 -9.86 -14.30
CA ASN A 55 -9.26 -10.56 -15.52
C ASN A 55 -9.46 -9.66 -16.75
N GLY A 56 -8.59 -9.79 -17.76
CA GLY A 56 -8.72 -9.10 -19.04
C GLY A 56 -8.12 -7.68 -19.07
N PHE A 57 -8.43 -6.92 -20.12
CA PHE A 57 -7.88 -5.59 -20.40
C PHE A 57 -8.66 -4.45 -19.73
N ILE A 58 -9.05 -4.64 -18.46
CA ILE A 58 -9.70 -3.59 -17.68
C ILE A 58 -8.60 -2.83 -16.95
N MET A 59 -8.59 -1.50 -17.08
CA MET A 59 -7.69 -0.66 -16.29
C MET A 59 -8.04 -0.83 -14.81
N PRO A 60 -7.14 -1.38 -13.97
CA PRO A 60 -7.45 -1.65 -12.58
C PRO A 60 -7.66 -0.31 -11.85
N ARG A 61 -8.79 -0.17 -11.15
CA ARG A 61 -9.07 0.97 -10.27
C ARG A 61 -9.15 0.48 -8.84
N GLN A 62 -8.35 1.08 -7.98
CA GLN A 62 -8.39 0.78 -6.55
C GLN A 62 -9.71 1.23 -5.92
N THR A 63 -10.12 0.53 -4.86
CA THR A 63 -11.28 0.91 -4.05
C THR A 63 -11.00 2.22 -3.33
N ASN A 64 -11.99 3.12 -3.27
CA ASN A 64 -11.79 4.44 -2.67
C ASN A 64 -11.36 4.33 -1.20
N ALA A 65 -11.96 3.40 -0.44
CA ALA A 65 -11.61 3.17 0.97
C ALA A 65 -10.16 2.72 1.16
N PHE A 66 -9.70 1.75 0.37
CA PHE A 66 -8.32 1.27 0.47
C PHE A 66 -7.32 2.33 0.02
N TYR A 67 -7.60 3.00 -1.11
CA TYR A 67 -6.74 4.07 -1.62
C TYR A 67 -6.67 5.26 -0.64
N TYR A 68 -7.80 5.62 -0.02
CA TYR A 68 -7.85 6.68 0.99
C TYR A 68 -6.94 6.38 2.19
N LEU A 69 -6.78 5.11 2.57
CA LEU A 69 -5.96 4.72 3.71
C LEU A 69 -4.50 4.40 3.35
N SER A 70 -4.16 4.17 2.07
CA SER A 70 -2.83 3.66 1.70
C SER A 70 -2.18 4.31 0.48
N GLY A 71 -2.96 4.90 -0.44
CA GLY A 71 -2.46 5.34 -1.76
C GLY A 71 -1.95 4.20 -2.66
N ILE A 72 -2.10 2.94 -2.26
CA ILE A 72 -1.58 1.78 -3.01
C ILE A 72 -2.58 1.38 -4.10
N GLU A 73 -2.08 1.32 -5.33
CA GLU A 73 -2.87 0.90 -6.50
C GLU A 73 -2.71 -0.58 -6.84
N THR A 74 -1.67 -1.24 -6.30
CA THR A 74 -1.42 -2.68 -6.50
C THR A 74 -2.63 -3.52 -6.07
N PRO A 75 -3.23 -4.33 -6.96
CA PRO A 75 -4.29 -5.25 -6.62
C PRO A 75 -3.87 -6.31 -5.59
N HIS A 76 -4.84 -6.97 -4.95
CA HIS A 76 -4.61 -7.98 -3.90
C HIS A 76 -3.84 -7.48 -2.67
N SER A 77 -3.71 -6.17 -2.49
CA SER A 77 -3.12 -5.59 -1.29
C SER A 77 -4.15 -5.49 -0.16
N TYR A 78 -3.68 -5.55 1.09
CA TYR A 78 -4.50 -5.36 2.30
C TYR A 78 -3.81 -4.40 3.26
N ILE A 79 -4.56 -3.64 4.04
CA ILE A 79 -4.04 -2.81 5.12
C ILE A 79 -4.68 -3.25 6.43
N LEU A 80 -3.82 -3.53 7.41
CA LEU A 80 -4.20 -3.88 8.77
C LEU A 80 -3.87 -2.68 9.66
N LEU A 81 -4.89 -2.14 10.32
CA LEU A 81 -4.75 -1.14 11.37
C LEU A 81 -4.99 -1.81 12.71
N ASP A 82 -3.94 -1.96 13.51
CA ASP A 82 -3.99 -2.63 14.81
C ASP A 82 -4.19 -1.60 15.93
N GLY A 83 -5.41 -1.52 16.46
CA GLY A 83 -5.78 -0.59 17.53
C GLY A 83 -5.07 -0.88 18.85
N ARG A 84 -4.56 -2.10 19.06
CA ARG A 84 -3.94 -2.56 20.32
C ARG A 84 -2.56 -1.97 20.55
N ASN A 85 -1.82 -1.76 19.47
CA ASN A 85 -0.45 -1.25 19.50
C ASN A 85 -0.25 -0.03 18.59
N LYS A 86 -1.34 0.45 17.96
CA LYS A 86 -1.37 1.56 16.99
C LYS A 86 -0.42 1.37 15.80
N LYS A 87 -0.19 0.12 15.39
CA LYS A 87 0.63 -0.21 14.22
C LYS A 87 -0.23 -0.36 12.97
N VAL A 88 0.34 0.03 11.84
CA VAL A 88 -0.23 -0.14 10.51
C VAL A 88 0.68 -1.00 9.66
N THR A 89 0.12 -2.08 9.13
CA THR A 89 0.84 -3.03 8.27
C THR A 89 0.17 -3.09 6.90
N LEU A 90 0.95 -2.88 5.83
CA LEU A 90 0.54 -3.19 4.46
C LEU A 90 0.94 -4.61 4.10
N TYR A 91 -0.02 -5.42 3.68
CA TYR A 91 0.22 -6.71 3.06
C TYR A 91 0.14 -6.54 1.55
N MET A 92 1.26 -6.76 0.86
CA MET A 92 1.42 -6.58 -0.57
C MET A 92 1.57 -7.94 -1.24
N PRO A 93 1.10 -8.13 -2.49
CA PRO A 93 1.34 -9.37 -3.19
C PRO A 93 2.85 -9.60 -3.42
N PRO A 94 3.30 -10.87 -3.52
CA PRO A 94 4.66 -11.17 -3.97
C PRO A 94 4.88 -10.68 -5.41
N LYS A 95 6.14 -10.50 -5.79
CA LYS A 95 6.52 -10.07 -7.13
C LYS A 95 5.98 -11.02 -8.20
N ASN A 96 5.34 -10.49 -9.23
CA ASN A 96 4.86 -11.26 -10.37
C ASN A 96 5.59 -10.83 -11.65
N GLU A 97 6.73 -11.46 -11.94
CA GLU A 97 7.57 -11.09 -13.08
C GLU A 97 6.85 -11.21 -14.43
N ARG A 98 5.91 -12.15 -14.56
CA ARG A 98 5.14 -12.31 -15.78
C ARG A 98 4.22 -11.11 -16.01
N LEU A 99 3.56 -10.64 -14.95
CA LEU A 99 2.71 -9.46 -15.01
C LEU A 99 3.56 -8.21 -15.26
N GLU A 100 4.69 -8.06 -14.56
CA GLU A 100 5.55 -6.87 -14.71
C GLU A 100 6.18 -6.74 -16.09
N ARG A 101 6.47 -7.87 -16.77
CA ARG A 101 6.91 -7.85 -18.17
C ARG A 101 5.87 -7.26 -19.13
N SER A 102 4.59 -7.34 -18.77
CA SER A 102 3.48 -6.92 -19.62
C SER A 102 2.98 -5.51 -19.24
N GLU A 103 2.88 -5.22 -17.94
CA GLU A 103 2.29 -4.00 -17.38
C GLU A 103 3.32 -2.98 -16.88
N GLY A 104 4.61 -3.34 -16.91
CA GLY A 104 5.67 -2.59 -16.23
C GLY A 104 5.81 -2.97 -14.76
N ARG A 105 6.78 -2.38 -14.05
CA ARG A 105 7.04 -2.70 -12.64
C ARG A 105 5.81 -2.39 -11.76
N ILE A 106 5.56 -3.21 -10.75
CA ILE A 106 4.41 -3.04 -9.84
C ILE A 106 4.93 -3.10 -8.41
N LEU A 107 4.47 -2.19 -7.53
CA LEU A 107 4.84 -2.26 -6.11
C LEU A 107 4.40 -3.59 -5.55
N ASN A 108 5.32 -4.30 -4.93
CA ASN A 108 5.08 -5.62 -4.37
C ASN A 108 5.71 -5.73 -2.97
N ALA A 109 5.62 -6.91 -2.36
CA ALA A 109 6.12 -7.17 -1.00
C ALA A 109 7.63 -6.93 -0.82
N GLU A 110 8.42 -6.93 -1.89
CA GLU A 110 9.88 -6.70 -1.84
C GLU A 110 10.23 -5.20 -1.78
N ASP A 111 9.32 -4.30 -2.16
CA ASP A 111 9.53 -2.84 -2.20
C ASP A 111 9.40 -2.15 -0.81
N ILE A 112 9.76 -2.86 0.27
CA ILE A 112 9.54 -2.46 1.66
C ILE A 112 9.99 -1.02 1.95
N LYS A 113 11.23 -0.67 1.57
CA LYS A 113 11.79 0.66 1.84
C LYS A 113 11.02 1.76 1.12
N LEU A 114 10.67 1.52 -0.15
CA LEU A 114 9.95 2.48 -0.97
C LEU A 114 8.51 2.67 -0.47
N ILE A 115 7.80 1.59 -0.17
CA ILE A 115 6.42 1.64 0.35
C ILE A 115 6.39 2.35 1.71
N LYS A 116 7.35 2.08 2.60
CA LYS A 116 7.47 2.81 3.87
C LYS A 116 7.69 4.31 3.66
N GLN A 117 8.50 4.68 2.67
CA GLN A 117 8.74 6.09 2.33
C GLN A 117 7.49 6.76 1.74
N LEU A 118 6.74 6.07 0.88
CA LEU A 118 5.56 6.61 0.19
C LEU A 118 4.32 6.68 1.08
N VAL A 119 4.11 5.68 1.93
CA VAL A 119 2.86 5.53 2.70
C VAL A 119 3.06 5.84 4.18
N GLY A 120 4.25 5.57 4.74
CA GLY A 120 4.54 5.80 6.15
C GLY A 120 4.09 4.69 7.11
N VAL A 121 3.79 3.49 6.59
CA VAL A 121 3.39 2.31 7.39
C VAL A 121 4.52 1.76 8.25
N ASP A 122 4.17 1.13 9.37
CA ASP A 122 5.14 0.51 10.30
C ASP A 122 5.77 -0.75 9.72
N ALA A 123 5.01 -1.51 8.94
CA ALA A 123 5.46 -2.75 8.33
C ALA A 123 4.88 -2.97 6.93
N VAL A 124 5.64 -3.68 6.11
CA VAL A 124 5.22 -4.21 4.81
C VAL A 124 5.51 -5.70 4.83
N LEU A 125 4.52 -6.53 4.56
CA LEU A 125 4.60 -8.00 4.55
C LEU A 125 4.04 -8.55 3.23
N SER A 126 4.41 -9.79 2.87
CA SER A 126 3.76 -10.48 1.75
C SER A 126 2.36 -10.95 2.16
N THR A 127 1.40 -10.93 1.23
CA THR A 127 0.10 -11.59 1.39
C THR A 127 0.23 -13.08 1.70
N ASP A 128 1.31 -13.74 1.29
CA ASP A 128 1.57 -15.15 1.62
C ASP A 128 1.66 -15.37 3.14
N SER A 129 2.10 -14.35 3.89
CA SER A 129 2.17 -14.43 5.36
C SER A 129 0.80 -14.42 6.04
N MET A 130 -0.28 -14.16 5.29
CA MET A 130 -1.64 -14.12 5.84
C MET A 130 -2.25 -15.51 6.04
N HIS A 131 -1.64 -16.59 5.53
CA HIS A 131 -2.24 -17.93 5.56
C HIS A 131 -2.23 -18.62 6.93
N GLU A 132 -1.38 -18.16 7.87
CA GLU A 132 -1.17 -18.86 9.15
C GLU A 132 -1.81 -18.14 10.34
N ASN A 133 -1.36 -16.94 10.66
CA ASN A 133 -1.77 -16.17 11.86
C ASN A 133 -2.24 -14.77 11.45
N PHE A 134 -3.39 -14.70 10.76
CA PHE A 134 -3.96 -13.44 10.29
C PHE A 134 -5.42 -13.23 10.74
N PRO A 135 -5.76 -12.04 11.29
CA PRO A 135 -4.84 -11.02 11.79
C PRO A 135 -3.96 -11.57 12.94
N PRO A 136 -2.74 -11.07 13.13
CA PRO A 136 -1.81 -11.64 14.10
C PRO A 136 -2.26 -11.41 15.54
N ASP A 137 -2.04 -12.45 16.35
CA ASP A 137 -2.14 -12.41 17.82
C ASP A 137 -3.52 -12.00 18.35
N ILE A 138 -4.59 -12.35 17.63
CA ILE A 138 -5.97 -12.04 18.00
C ILE A 138 -6.42 -12.86 19.21
N LYS A 139 -6.99 -12.19 20.20
CA LYS A 139 -7.67 -12.84 21.33
C LYS A 139 -9.15 -13.00 20.98
N ARG A 140 -9.84 -13.93 21.66
CA ARG A 140 -11.28 -14.12 21.49
C ARG A 140 -12.11 -12.86 21.78
N SER A 141 -11.62 -11.94 22.62
CA SER A 141 -12.27 -10.66 22.92
C SER A 141 -12.02 -9.59 21.87
N THR A 142 -10.98 -9.72 21.05
CA THR A 142 -10.57 -8.68 20.12
C THR A 142 -11.57 -8.56 18.98
N ALA A 143 -12.10 -7.36 18.76
CA ALA A 143 -13.01 -7.09 17.67
C ALA A 143 -12.26 -7.00 16.33
N ILE A 144 -12.83 -7.57 15.27
CA ILE A 144 -12.30 -7.46 13.90
C ILE A 144 -13.29 -6.63 13.08
N TYR A 145 -12.84 -5.48 12.61
CA TYR A 145 -13.56 -4.61 11.70
C TYR A 145 -13.16 -4.94 10.26
N THR A 146 -14.17 -5.06 9.39
CA THR A 146 -14.00 -5.18 7.94
C THR A 146 -15.04 -4.29 7.26
N MET A 147 -14.89 -4.08 5.96
CA MET A 147 -15.84 -3.29 5.16
C MET A 147 -17.23 -3.93 5.22
N PHE A 148 -18.25 -3.15 5.62
CA PHE A 148 -19.63 -3.63 5.74
C PHE A 148 -20.29 -3.88 4.38
N THR A 149 -19.97 -3.04 3.39
CA THR A 149 -20.44 -3.17 2.01
C THR A 149 -19.33 -3.70 1.11
N PRO A 150 -19.69 -4.36 -0.02
CA PRO A 150 -18.72 -4.64 -1.07
C PRO A 150 -17.94 -3.39 -1.45
N ALA A 151 -16.69 -3.59 -1.84
CA ALA A 151 -15.86 -2.48 -2.25
C ALA A 151 -16.45 -1.79 -3.49
N GLU A 152 -16.36 -0.47 -3.51
CA GLU A 152 -16.81 0.35 -4.65
C GLU A 152 -16.01 0.01 -5.91
N GLY A 153 -16.70 -0.13 -7.05
CA GLY A 153 -16.08 -0.47 -8.34
C GLY A 153 -16.67 -1.74 -8.97
N GLN A 154 -16.29 -2.02 -10.21
CA GLN A 154 -16.68 -3.25 -10.92
C GLN A 154 -15.80 -4.39 -10.40
N GLY A 155 -16.37 -5.29 -9.60
CA GLY A 155 -15.83 -6.62 -9.35
C GLY A 155 -16.31 -7.59 -10.42
#